data_AF-A0A9X3PNH3-F1
#
_entry.id   AF-A0A9X3PNH3-F1
#
_cell.length_a   1.000
_cell.length_b   1.000
_cell.length_c   1.000
_cell.angle_alpha   90.00
_cell.angle_beta   90.00
_cell.angle_gamma   90.00
#
_symmetry.space_group_name_H-M   'P 1'
#
loop_
_entity.id
_entity.type
_entity.pdbx_description
1 polymer ?
#
loop_
_entity_poly.entity_id
_entity_poly.type
_entity_poly.pdbx_seq_one_letter_code
_entity_poly.pdbx_strand_id
1 'polypeptide(L)'
;MRPNPRALNPQTFEVEGQQYELAEYRNDMGGPHLKVTELSEHPFTVMTRGLEYGERPFWIGGYAIGQPELREHIAAAVAALHDGPATTGRT
;
A
#
# COMPACT_ATOMS: atom_id res chain seq x y z
N MET A 1 -7.20 -9.85 -23.67
CA MET A 1 -6.12 -9.34 -22.79
C MET A 1 -6.72 -8.24 -21.93
N ARG A 2 -6.90 -8.45 -20.63
CA ARG A 2 -7.30 -7.34 -19.74
C ARG A 2 -6.12 -6.37 -19.68
N PRO A 3 -6.33 -5.05 -19.83
CA PRO A 3 -5.25 -4.09 -19.67
C PRO A 3 -4.67 -4.29 -18.27
N ASN A 4 -3.40 -4.70 -18.21
CA ASN A 4 -2.67 -4.79 -16.96
C ASN A 4 -2.77 -3.40 -16.32
N PRO A 5 -3.38 -3.24 -15.14
CA PRO A 5 -3.54 -1.93 -14.56
C PRO A 5 -2.13 -1.37 -14.37
N ARG A 6 -1.80 -0.31 -15.11
CA ARG A 6 -0.49 0.32 -15.03
C ARG A 6 -0.37 0.91 -13.64
N ALA A 7 0.72 0.60 -12.95
CA ALA A 7 1.12 1.29 -11.75
C ALA A 7 1.23 2.79 -12.07
N LEU A 8 0.48 3.61 -11.35
CA LEU A 8 0.57 5.07 -11.39
C LEU A 8 1.35 5.54 -10.17
N ASN A 9 2.32 6.43 -10.40
CA ASN A 9 3.15 7.06 -9.37
C ASN A 9 3.76 6.07 -8.36
N PRO A 10 4.56 5.08 -8.81
CA PRO A 10 5.23 4.17 -7.90
C PRO A 10 6.20 4.93 -6.99
N GLN A 11 6.11 4.66 -5.69
CA GLN A 11 6.97 5.21 -4.65
C GLN A 11 7.55 4.07 -3.83
N THR A 12 8.85 4.11 -3.57
CA THR A 12 9.52 3.10 -2.74
C THR A 12 9.72 3.62 -1.33
N PHE A 13 9.60 2.73 -0.35
CA PHE A 13 9.82 3.01 1.07
C PHE A 13 10.37 1.78 1.79
N GLU A 14 10.93 2.00 2.97
CA GLU A 14 11.53 0.94 3.78
C GLU A 14 10.82 0.86 5.14
N VAL A 15 10.52 -0.36 5.57
CA VAL A 15 9.98 -0.65 6.90
C VAL A 15 10.79 -1.80 7.47
N GLU A 16 11.38 -1.62 8.66
CA GLU A 16 12.15 -2.65 9.36
C GLU A 16 13.27 -3.30 8.52
N GLY A 17 13.87 -2.52 7.61
CA GLY A 17 14.93 -2.98 6.70
C GLY A 17 14.42 -3.73 5.46
N GLN A 18 13.11 -3.89 5.30
CA GLN A 18 12.48 -4.47 4.12
C GLN A 18 12.00 -3.36 3.17
N GLN A 19 12.30 -3.49 1.88
CA GLN A 19 11.86 -2.56 0.86
C GLN A 19 10.46 -2.89 0.33
N TYR A 20 9.67 -1.85 0.14
CA TYR A 20 8.31 -1.91 -0.38
C TYR A 20 8.10 -0.87 -1.48
N GLU A 21 7.21 -1.18 -2.40
CA GLU A 21 6.71 -0.26 -3.41
C GLU A 21 5.22 -0.02 -3.18
N LEU A 22 4.83 1.25 -3.06
CA LEU A 22 3.47 1.72 -3.09
C LEU A 22 3.16 2.22 -4.51
N ALA A 23 2.10 1.72 -5.12
CA ALA A 23 1.61 2.24 -6.38
C ALA A 23 0.08 2.28 -6.42
N GLU A 24 -0.46 3.22 -7.18
CA GLU A 24 -1.89 3.31 -7.46
C GLU A 24 -2.24 2.47 -8.69
N TYR A 25 -3.35 1.75 -8.60
CA TYR A 25 -3.90 0.88 -9.64
C TYR A 25 -5.41 1.11 -9.78
N ARG A 26 -5.96 0.70 -10.93
CA ARG A 26 -7.42 0.65 -11.14
C ARG A 26 -7.87 -0.80 -11.12
N ASN A 27 -8.89 -1.11 -10.32
CA ASN A 27 -9.47 -2.45 -10.29
C ASN A 27 -10.29 -2.71 -11.57
N ASP A 28 -10.79 -3.94 -11.75
CA ASP A 28 -11.60 -4.33 -12.92
C ASP A 28 -12.91 -3.53 -13.05
N MET A 29 -13.38 -2.89 -11.98
CA MET A 29 -14.57 -2.01 -11.96
C MET A 29 -14.21 -0.53 -12.17
N GLY A 30 -12.93 -0.21 -12.38
CA GLY A 30 -12.43 1.15 -12.58
C GLY A 30 -12.13 1.93 -11.30
N GLY A 31 -12.37 1.35 -10.12
CA GLY A 31 -12.12 1.96 -8.82
C GLY A 31 -10.63 2.08 -8.51
N PRO A 32 -10.16 3.25 -8.03
CA PRO A 32 -8.76 3.48 -7.70
C PRO A 32 -8.39 2.79 -6.37
N HIS A 33 -7.26 2.10 -6.34
CA HIS A 33 -6.73 1.46 -5.14
C HIS A 33 -5.22 1.57 -5.09
N LEU A 34 -4.69 1.66 -3.88
CA LEU A 34 -3.29 1.49 -3.58
C LEU A 34 -2.95 0.02 -3.44
N LYS A 35 -1.75 -0.31 -3.86
CA LYS A 35 -1.16 -1.63 -3.70
C LYS A 35 0.25 -1.46 -3.16
N VAL A 36 0.56 -2.23 -2.13
CA VAL A 36 1.91 -2.36 -1.60
C VAL A 36 2.48 -3.70 -2.03
N THR A 37 3.65 -3.65 -2.64
CA THR A 37 4.41 -4.82 -3.06
C THR A 37 5.71 -4.86 -2.26
N GLU A 38 6.00 -5.99 -1.62
CA GLU A 38 7.31 -6.21 -1.04
C GLU A 38 8.31 -6.46 -2.17
N LEU A 39 9.39 -5.68 -2.19
CA LEU A 39 10.46 -5.83 -3.17
C LEU A 39 11.49 -6.80 -2.60
N SER A 40 11.42 -8.04 -3.06
CA SER A 40 12.38 -9.11 -2.78
C SER A 40 12.78 -9.78 -4.10
N GLU A 41 13.54 -10.88 -4.04
CA GLU A 41 13.83 -11.72 -5.22
C GLU A 41 12.55 -12.17 -5.94
N HIS A 42 11.44 -12.30 -5.20
CA HIS A 42 10.13 -12.64 -5.73
C HIS A 42 9.09 -11.63 -5.23
N PRO A 43 8.92 -10.49 -5.92
CA PRO A 43 8.01 -9.45 -5.47
C PRO A 43 6.58 -9.96 -5.35
N PHE A 44 5.93 -9.65 -4.24
CA PHE A 44 4.55 -10.06 -4.00
C PHE A 44 3.75 -8.97 -3.29
N THR A 45 2.45 -9.01 -3.49
CA THR A 45 1.53 -8.01 -2.92
C THR A 45 1.27 -8.34 -1.46
N VAL A 46 1.46 -7.35 -0.58
CA VAL A 46 1.28 -7.53 0.87
C VAL A 46 0.00 -6.86 1.36
N MET A 47 -0.35 -5.72 0.75
CA MET A 47 -1.48 -4.91 1.15
C MET A 47 -2.11 -4.26 -0.06
N THR A 48 -3.41 -4.06 0.02
CA THR A 48 -4.20 -3.25 -0.90
C THR A 48 -5.13 -2.37 -0.10
N ARG A 49 -5.29 -1.12 -0.52
CA ARG A 49 -6.12 -0.14 0.16
C ARG A 49 -6.97 0.59 -0.87
N GLY A 50 -8.26 0.59 -0.68
CA GLY A 50 -9.17 1.41 -1.46
C GLY A 50 -8.93 2.91 -1.24
N LEU A 51 -9.08 3.70 -2.29
CA LEU A 51 -8.99 5.16 -2.21
C LEU A 51 -10.36 5.83 -2.02
N GLU A 52 -11.44 5.07 -2.16
CA GLU A 52 -12.79 5.56 -1.90
C GLU A 52 -13.02 5.77 -0.39
N TYR A 53 -13.87 6.75 -0.07
CA TYR A 53 -14.17 7.09 1.33
C TYR A 53 -14.79 5.89 2.06
N GLY A 54 -14.13 5.45 3.14
CA GLY A 54 -14.59 4.33 3.97
C GLY A 54 -14.02 2.97 3.57
N GLU A 55 -13.30 2.85 2.45
CA GLU A 55 -12.58 1.62 2.12
C GLU A 55 -11.38 1.43 3.05
N ARG A 56 -11.34 0.25 3.68
CA ARG A 56 -10.28 -0.11 4.62
C ARG A 56 -9.15 -0.85 3.89
N PRO A 57 -7.91 -0.70 4.34
CA PRO A 57 -6.83 -1.57 3.88
C PRO A 57 -7.17 -3.03 4.18
N PHE A 58 -6.84 -3.90 3.24
CA PHE A 58 -6.89 -5.35 3.38
C PHE A 58 -5.54 -5.97 3.05
N TRP A 59 -5.19 -7.01 3.81
CA TRP A 59 -3.90 -7.70 3.72
C TRP A 59 -4.04 -8.94 2.85
N ILE A 60 -3.04 -9.21 2.01
CA ILE A 60 -3.05 -10.30 1.05
C ILE A 60 -2.37 -11.54 1.65
N GLY A 61 -2.93 -12.73 1.38
CA GLY A 61 -2.23 -14.00 1.60
C GLY A 61 -1.78 -14.28 3.04
N GLY A 62 -2.46 -13.68 4.04
CA GLY A 62 -2.05 -13.82 5.43
C GLY A 62 -0.72 -13.13 5.77
N TYR A 63 -0.34 -12.13 4.96
CA TYR A 63 0.86 -11.36 5.20
C TYR A 63 0.93 -10.87 6.65
N ALA A 64 2.03 -11.19 7.31
CA ALA A 64 2.30 -10.76 8.68
C ALA A 64 1.17 -11.11 9.69
N ILE A 65 0.47 -12.26 9.51
CA ILE A 65 -0.56 -12.73 10.47
C ILE A 65 -0.04 -12.70 11.92
N GLY A 66 1.22 -13.12 12.13
CA GLY A 66 1.87 -13.11 13.45
C GLY A 66 2.62 -11.82 13.80
N GLN A 67 2.60 -10.81 12.92
CA GLN A 67 3.35 -9.55 13.08
C GLN A 67 2.41 -8.34 12.89
N PRO A 68 1.52 -8.08 13.87
CA PRO A 68 0.62 -6.93 13.81
C PRO A 68 1.37 -5.58 13.73
N GLU A 69 2.51 -5.45 14.42
CA GLU A 69 3.33 -4.22 14.42
C GLU A 69 3.86 -3.89 13.00
N LEU A 70 4.38 -4.89 12.28
CA LEU A 70 4.82 -4.71 10.90
C LEU A 70 3.69 -4.20 9.99
N ARG A 71 2.47 -4.73 10.17
CA ARG A 71 1.29 -4.29 9.42
C ARG A 71 0.96 -2.83 9.72
N GLU A 72 1.04 -2.42 10.98
CA GLU A 72 0.81 -1.03 11.40
C GLU A 72 1.88 -0.10 10.83
N HIS A 73 3.15 -0.49 10.86
CA HIS A 73 4.25 0.29 10.29
C HIS A 73 4.10 0.50 8.78
N ILE A 74 3.76 -0.56 8.03
CA ILE A 74 3.48 -0.45 6.59
C ILE A 74 2.27 0.44 6.33
N ALA A 75 1.17 0.27 7.07
CA ALA A 75 -0.02 1.09 6.92
C ALA A 75 0.26 2.58 7.22
N ALA A 76 1.06 2.87 8.24
CA ALA A 76 1.48 4.21 8.59
C ALA A 76 2.36 4.84 7.50
N ALA A 77 3.31 4.09 6.93
CA ALA A 77 4.14 4.55 5.81
C ALA A 77 3.29 4.87 4.58
N VAL A 78 2.33 4.01 4.25
CA VAL A 78 1.40 4.25 3.14
C VAL A 78 0.54 5.49 3.37
N ALA A 79 0.02 5.69 4.58
CA ALA A 79 -0.72 6.90 4.92
C ALA A 79 0.15 8.15 4.77
N ALA A 80 1.39 8.13 5.24
CA ALA A 80 2.31 9.26 5.11
C ALA A 80 2.64 9.60 3.64
N LEU A 81 2.83 8.59 2.79
CA LEU A 81 3.16 8.76 1.37
C LEU A 81 1.98 9.21 0.52
N HIS A 82 0.78 8.74 0.85
CA HIS A 82 -0.41 9.00 0.03
C HIS A 82 -1.28 10.13 0.57
N ASP A 83 -1.57 10.12 1.86
CA ASP A 83 -2.46 11.09 2.52
C ASP A 83 -1.69 12.35 2.97
N GLY A 84 -0.36 12.34 2.82
CA GLY A 84 0.57 13.33 3.34
C GLY A 84 0.96 13.05 4.79
N PRO A 85 2.02 13.68 5.32
CA PRO A 85 2.26 13.64 6.75
C PRO A 85 1.00 14.14 7.43
N ALA A 86 0.45 13.36 8.36
CA ALA A 86 -0.60 13.86 9.23
C ALA A 86 -0.02 15.10 9.91
N THR A 87 -0.35 16.29 9.39
CA THR A 87 0.00 17.55 10.01
C THR A 87 -0.82 17.60 11.28
N THR A 88 -0.27 17.04 12.34
CA THR A 88 -0.55 17.46 13.71
C THR A 88 -0.26 18.95 13.76
N GLY A 89 -1.32 19.75 13.60
CA GLY A 89 -1.46 21.12 14.08
C GLY A 89 -0.34 22.13 13.76
N ARG A 90 -0.65 23.04 12.83
CA ARG A 90 -0.37 24.49 12.95
C ARG A 90 -1.52 25.17 12.19
N THR A 91 -2.35 26.05 12.74
CA THR A 91 -2.33 26.87 13.96
C THR A 91 -3.77 27.18 14.33
#